data_AF-A0A5D0T8K4-F1
#
_entry.id   AF-A0A5D0T8K4-F1
#
_cell.length_a   1.000
_cell.length_b   1.000
_cell.length_c   1.000
_cell.angle_alpha   90.00
_cell.angle_beta   90.00
_cell.angle_gamma   90.00
#
_symmetry.space_group_name_H-M   'P 1'
#
loop_
_entity.id
_entity.type
_entity.pdbx_description
1 polymer ?
#
loop_
_entity_poly.entity_id
_entity_poly.type
_entity_poly.pdbx_seq_one_letter_code
_entity_poly.pdbx_strand_id
1 'polypeptide(L)'
;MGNLAAAGFGALASLVVVALGAWLQARRERRQWLRDQKLRAAVEYVTSTRYLLSQYRKVGELGMDQDDRREWRNRMQGARSTLSLLCSARTVSLANDVARDLYRLGPDADEAQRAAAETAFQQLVRQLRRELGSPQLDE
;
A
#
# COMPACT_ATOMS: atom_id res chain seq x y z
N MET A 1 58.01 -23.78 -1.13
CA MET A 1 57.01 -23.04 -0.34
C MET A 1 55.88 -22.54 -1.26
N GLY A 2 55.02 -23.43 -1.77
CA GLY A 2 54.03 -23.08 -2.81
C GLY A 2 52.55 -23.25 -2.44
N ASN A 3 52.23 -23.92 -1.33
CA ASN A 3 50.84 -24.32 -1.02
C ASN A 3 50.13 -23.45 0.01
N LEU A 4 50.86 -22.65 0.81
CA LEU A 4 50.26 -21.77 1.81
C LEU A 4 49.60 -20.52 1.19
N ALA A 5 50.19 -19.96 0.14
CA ALA A 5 49.58 -18.85 -0.61
C ALA A 5 48.30 -19.32 -1.33
N ALA A 6 48.36 -20.46 -2.02
CA ALA A 6 47.21 -21.03 -2.74
C ALA A 6 46.04 -21.41 -1.81
N ALA A 7 46.33 -21.96 -0.63
CA ALA A 7 45.30 -22.27 0.38
C ALA A 7 44.61 -21.01 0.95
N GLY A 8 45.36 -19.92 1.15
CA GLY A 8 44.83 -18.64 1.61
C GLY A 8 43.89 -17.97 0.60
N PHE A 9 44.23 -18.01 -0.69
CA PHE A 9 43.38 -17.47 -1.76
C PHE A 9 42.07 -18.26 -1.94
N GLY A 10 42.10 -19.59 -1.80
CA GLY A 10 40.89 -20.42 -1.85
C GLY A 10 39.90 -20.14 -0.73
N ALA A 11 40.40 -19.90 0.49
CA ALA A 11 39.58 -19.54 1.65
C ALA A 11 38.97 -18.13 1.55
N LEU A 12 39.71 -17.15 1.02
CA LEU A 12 39.17 -15.81 0.79
C LEU A 12 38.13 -15.79 -0.33
N ALA A 13 38.34 -16.55 -1.41
CA ALA A 13 37.39 -16.66 -2.50
C ALA A 13 36.05 -17.28 -2.05
N SER A 14 36.09 -18.31 -1.21
CA SER A 14 34.87 -18.94 -0.68
C SER A 14 34.11 -18.01 0.28
N LEU A 15 34.80 -17.23 1.12
CA LEU A 15 34.18 -16.23 1.99
C LEU A 15 33.47 -15.11 1.19
N VAL A 16 34.06 -14.65 0.08
CA VAL A 16 33.43 -13.64 -0.79
C VAL A 16 32.15 -14.18 -1.43
N VAL A 17 32.14 -15.42 -1.91
CA VAL A 17 30.94 -16.04 -2.50
C VAL A 17 29.83 -16.19 -1.45
N VAL A 18 30.14 -16.64 -0.25
CA VAL A 18 29.17 -16.77 0.85
C VAL A 18 28.60 -15.40 1.25
N ALA A 19 29.46 -14.38 1.36
CA ALA A 19 29.03 -13.02 1.67
C ALA A 19 28.09 -12.45 0.60
N LEU A 20 28.40 -12.65 -0.68
CA LEU A 20 27.53 -12.25 -1.80
C LEU A 20 26.19 -13.01 -1.78
N GLY A 21 26.21 -14.31 -1.48
CA GLY A 21 25.01 -15.12 -1.34
C GLY A 21 24.10 -14.63 -0.21
N ALA A 22 24.66 -14.38 0.98
CA ALA A 22 23.93 -13.85 2.12
C ALA A 22 23.35 -12.45 1.84
N TRP A 23 24.10 -11.59 1.17
CA TRP A 23 23.62 -10.27 0.76
C TRP A 23 22.47 -10.33 -0.25
N LEU A 24 22.57 -11.22 -1.25
CA LEU A 24 21.49 -11.45 -2.22
C LEU A 24 20.23 -12.00 -1.55
N GLN A 25 20.38 -12.92 -0.60
CA GLN A 25 19.29 -13.48 0.20
C GLN A 25 18.59 -12.39 1.01
N ALA A 26 19.34 -11.62 1.79
CA ALA A 26 18.81 -10.50 2.59
C ALA A 26 18.10 -9.45 1.71
N ARG A 27 18.62 -9.22 0.49
CA ARG A 27 17.97 -8.33 -0.48
C ARG A 27 16.64 -8.86 -0.99
N ARG A 28 16.51 -10.18 -1.21
CA ARG A 28 15.25 -10.82 -1.62
C ARG A 28 14.20 -10.77 -0.51
N GLU A 29 14.59 -11.10 0.71
CA GLU A 29 13.73 -11.03 1.90
C GLU A 29 13.23 -9.60 2.11
N ARG A 30 14.11 -8.60 2.01
CA ARG A 30 13.72 -7.19 2.12
C ARG A 30 12.73 -6.77 1.04
N ARG A 31 12.90 -7.24 -0.21
CA ARG A 31 11.95 -6.96 -1.31
C ARG A 31 10.59 -7.60 -1.06
N GLN A 32 10.56 -8.85 -0.59
CA GLN A 32 9.32 -9.56 -0.25
C GLN A 32 8.60 -8.88 0.91
N TRP A 33 9.34 -8.53 1.96
CA TRP A 33 8.80 -7.81 3.11
C TRP A 33 8.18 -6.47 2.70
N LEU A 34 8.88 -5.68 1.87
CA LEU A 34 8.31 -4.41 1.35
C LEU A 34 7.05 -4.64 0.52
N ARG A 35 7.00 -5.70 -0.29
CA ARG A 35 5.83 -6.03 -1.10
C ARG A 35 4.64 -6.42 -0.22
N ASP A 36 4.88 -7.18 0.84
CA ASP A 36 3.86 -7.56 1.82
C ASP A 36 3.32 -6.34 2.58
N GLN A 37 4.21 -5.44 3.04
CA GLN A 37 3.80 -4.20 3.68
C GLN A 37 2.95 -3.31 2.76
N LYS A 38 3.31 -3.19 1.49
CA LYS A 38 2.49 -2.47 0.50
C LYS A 38 1.13 -3.12 0.30
N LEU A 39 1.07 -4.46 0.18
CA LEU A 39 -0.18 -5.18 0.00
C LEU A 39 -1.10 -5.00 1.21
N ARG A 40 -0.57 -5.15 2.42
CA ARG A 40 -1.32 -4.97 3.66
C ARG A 40 -1.89 -3.56 3.78
N ALA A 41 -1.07 -2.55 3.53
CA ALA A 41 -1.52 -1.15 3.54
C ALA A 41 -2.56 -0.86 2.46
N ALA A 42 -2.39 -1.41 1.24
CA ALA A 42 -3.36 -1.25 0.17
C ALA A 42 -4.72 -1.87 0.54
N VAL A 43 -4.72 -3.09 1.08
CA VAL A 43 -5.94 -3.77 1.53
C VAL A 43 -6.62 -2.97 2.63
N GLU A 44 -5.88 -2.57 3.67
CA GLU A 44 -6.42 -1.82 4.79
C GLU A 44 -6.99 -0.45 4.37
N TYR A 45 -6.31 0.25 3.45
CA TYR A 45 -6.82 1.51 2.91
C TYR A 45 -8.10 1.32 2.11
N VAL A 46 -8.13 0.32 1.22
CA VAL A 46 -9.30 0.03 0.36
C VAL A 46 -10.51 -0.38 1.19
N THR A 47 -10.34 -1.27 2.18
CA THR A 47 -11.46 -1.75 3.00
C THR A 47 -12.01 -0.65 3.90
N SER A 48 -11.14 0.10 4.60
CA SER A 48 -11.56 1.21 5.47
C SER A 48 -12.23 2.33 4.69
N THR A 49 -11.67 2.71 3.53
CA THR A 49 -12.26 3.75 2.69
C THR A 49 -13.60 3.31 2.11
N ARG A 50 -13.74 2.06 1.64
CA ARG A 50 -15.02 1.55 1.11
C ARG A 50 -16.11 1.55 2.18
N TYR A 51 -15.75 1.16 3.40
CA TYR A 51 -16.66 1.22 4.55
C TYR A 51 -17.10 2.65 4.82
N LEU A 52 -16.15 3.59 4.94
CA LEU A 52 -16.45 5.01 5.21
C LEU A 52 -17.29 5.62 4.09
N LEU A 53 -16.99 5.35 2.82
CA LEU A 53 -17.75 5.85 1.67
C LEU A 53 -19.21 5.39 1.73
N SER A 54 -19.44 4.13 2.12
CA SER A 54 -20.78 3.56 2.30
C SER A 54 -21.51 4.22 3.47
N GLN A 55 -20.85 4.42 4.61
CA GLN A 55 -21.48 5.03 5.79
C GLN A 55 -21.77 6.52 5.59
N TYR A 56 -20.82 7.28 5.06
CA TYR A 56 -21.01 8.72 4.83
C TYR A 56 -22.15 8.98 3.84
N ARG A 57 -22.31 8.11 2.83
CA ARG A 57 -23.48 8.17 1.92
C ARG A 57 -24.81 7.92 2.65
N LYS A 58 -24.84 6.99 3.60
CA LYS A 58 -26.07 6.56 4.28
C LYS A 58 -26.51 7.52 5.37
N VAL A 59 -25.58 7.91 6.24
CA VAL A 59 -25.87 8.64 7.48
C VAL A 59 -25.03 9.90 7.64
N GLY A 60 -24.10 10.17 6.73
CA GLY A 60 -23.11 11.23 6.90
C GLY A 60 -22.09 10.90 7.98
N GLU A 61 -20.98 11.65 8.01
CA GLU A 61 -19.96 11.47 9.04
C GLU A 61 -20.50 11.72 10.46
N LEU A 62 -21.45 12.65 10.62
CA LEU A 62 -22.03 13.00 11.92
C LEU A 62 -23.07 11.98 12.40
N GLY A 63 -23.69 11.22 11.49
CA GLY A 63 -24.67 10.19 11.85
C GLY A 63 -24.05 8.83 12.18
N MET A 64 -22.73 8.67 12.02
CA MET A 64 -22.02 7.48 12.46
C MET A 64 -21.82 7.48 13.98
N ASP A 65 -21.79 6.27 14.57
CA ASP A 65 -21.29 6.09 15.92
C ASP A 65 -19.86 6.65 16.06
N GLN A 66 -19.59 7.29 17.20
CA GLN A 66 -18.34 8.01 17.42
C GLN A 66 -17.13 7.07 17.41
N ASP A 67 -17.25 5.90 18.04
CA ASP A 67 -16.17 4.93 18.16
C ASP A 67 -15.92 4.26 16.81
N ASP A 68 -16.97 3.83 16.11
CA ASP A 68 -16.88 3.31 14.74
C ASP A 68 -16.20 4.33 13.81
N ARG A 69 -16.67 5.58 13.82
CA ARG A 69 -16.09 6.64 13.00
C ARG A 69 -14.60 6.86 13.32
N ARG A 70 -14.22 6.81 14.59
CA ARG A 70 -12.82 7.00 15.00
C ARG A 70 -11.96 5.82 14.57
N GLU A 71 -12.44 4.60 14.78
CA GLU A 71 -11.76 3.36 14.42
C GLU A 71 -11.45 3.31 12.92
N TRP A 72 -12.48 3.51 12.09
CA TRP A 72 -12.34 3.40 10.64
C TRP A 72 -11.51 4.54 10.03
N ARG A 73 -11.63 5.77 10.55
CA ARG A 73 -10.74 6.87 10.12
C ARG A 73 -9.29 6.59 10.51
N ASN A 74 -9.02 6.08 11.71
CA ASN A 74 -7.67 5.77 12.14
C ASN A 74 -7.04 4.68 11.28
N ARG A 75 -7.77 3.61 10.94
CA ARG A 75 -7.28 2.58 10.00
C ARG A 75 -6.97 3.15 8.63
N MET A 76 -7.88 3.96 8.09
CA MET A 76 -7.67 4.62 6.80
C MET A 76 -6.42 5.52 6.82
N GLN A 77 -6.26 6.36 7.84
CA GLN A 77 -5.11 7.27 7.94
C GLN A 77 -3.79 6.54 8.21
N GLY A 78 -3.81 5.48 9.02
CA GLY A 78 -2.66 4.60 9.24
C GLY A 78 -2.20 3.95 7.94
N ALA A 79 -3.13 3.36 7.19
CA ALA A 79 -2.85 2.77 5.90
C ALA A 79 -2.36 3.81 4.88
N ARG A 80 -2.97 5.00 4.85
CA ARG A 80 -2.54 6.13 3.99
C ARG A 80 -1.10 6.56 4.27
N SER A 81 -0.72 6.60 5.54
CA SER A 81 0.64 6.94 5.95
C SER A 81 1.63 5.90 5.42
N THR A 82 1.30 4.62 5.54
CA THR A 82 2.13 3.55 4.96
C THR A 82 2.21 3.64 3.43
N LEU A 83 1.11 3.93 2.74
CA LEU A 83 1.11 4.18 1.29
C LEU A 83 2.00 5.38 0.93
N SER A 84 2.00 6.45 1.73
CA SER A 84 2.84 7.64 1.48
C SER A 84 4.34 7.35 1.55
N LEU A 85 4.74 6.35 2.36
CA LEU A 85 6.13 5.96 2.54
C LEU A 85 6.59 4.94 1.49
N LEU A 86 5.70 4.04 1.10
CA LEU A 86 6.09 2.85 0.32
C LEU A 86 5.65 2.93 -1.14
N CYS A 87 4.65 3.73 -1.49
CA CYS A 87 4.07 3.74 -2.82
C CYS A 87 4.55 4.87 -3.73
N SER A 88 4.28 4.74 -5.02
CA SER A 88 4.60 5.77 -6.02
C SER A 88 3.84 7.08 -5.75
N ALA A 89 4.42 8.21 -6.16
CA ALA A 89 3.79 9.52 -6.01
C ALA A 89 2.37 9.58 -6.62
N ARG A 90 2.13 8.85 -7.71
CA ARG A 90 0.80 8.73 -8.34
C ARG A 90 -0.21 8.06 -7.41
N THR A 91 0.16 6.95 -6.78
CA THR A 91 -0.69 6.25 -5.80
C THR A 91 -0.98 7.13 -4.60
N VAL A 92 0.03 7.85 -4.11
CA VAL A 92 -0.13 8.79 -2.99
C VAL A 92 -1.10 9.91 -3.34
N SER A 93 -0.99 10.50 -4.54
CA SER A 93 -1.93 11.52 -5.01
C SER A 93 -3.36 10.99 -5.04
N LEU A 94 -3.58 9.85 -5.69
CA LEU A 94 -4.92 9.24 -5.79
C LEU A 94 -5.50 8.90 -4.42
N ALA A 95 -4.67 8.42 -3.48
CA ALA A 95 -5.12 8.16 -2.11
C ALA A 95 -5.57 9.46 -1.42
N ASN A 96 -4.80 10.54 -1.58
CA ASN A 96 -5.15 11.85 -1.03
C ASN A 96 -6.43 12.43 -1.66
N ASP A 97 -6.62 12.25 -2.96
CA ASP A 97 -7.82 12.71 -3.67
C ASP A 97 -9.06 11.95 -3.16
N VAL A 98 -8.97 10.63 -3.05
CA VAL A 98 -10.03 9.81 -2.45
C VAL A 98 -10.35 10.23 -1.02
N ALA A 99 -9.35 10.51 -0.20
CA ALA A 99 -9.58 10.98 1.17
C ALA A 99 -10.29 12.35 1.19
N ARG A 100 -9.90 13.25 0.28
CA ARG A 100 -10.52 14.57 0.14
C ARG A 100 -11.98 14.46 -0.30
N ASP A 101 -12.27 13.61 -1.27
CA ASP A 101 -13.61 13.40 -1.79
C ASP A 101 -14.51 12.71 -0.78
N LEU A 102 -13.96 11.76 -0.01
CA LEU A 102 -14.66 11.13 1.11
C LEU A 102 -15.15 12.17 2.12
N TYR A 103 -14.29 13.10 2.57
CA TYR A 103 -14.69 14.13 3.54
C TYR A 103 -15.70 15.15 3.00
N ARG A 104 -15.86 15.22 1.68
CA ARG A 104 -16.89 16.05 1.03
C ARG A 104 -18.19 15.30 0.81
N LEU A 105 -18.19 13.96 0.97
CA LEU A 105 -19.38 13.15 0.82
C LEU A 105 -20.25 13.27 2.08
N GLY A 106 -21.43 13.89 1.91
CA GLY A 106 -22.50 13.89 2.90
C GLY A 106 -23.73 13.12 2.41
N PRO A 107 -24.76 12.98 3.26
CA PRO A 107 -26.04 12.38 2.86
C PRO A 107 -26.71 13.20 1.74
N ASP A 108 -26.54 14.53 1.78
CA ASP A 108 -27.05 15.48 0.80
C ASP A 108 -26.19 15.59 -0.46
N ALA A 109 -25.11 14.80 -0.57
CA ALA A 109 -24.28 14.81 -1.76
C ALA A 109 -25.09 14.40 -2.98
N ASP A 110 -24.99 15.17 -4.06
CA ASP A 110 -25.66 14.88 -5.31
C ASP A 110 -25.07 13.64 -6.00
N GLU A 111 -25.76 13.14 -7.02
CA GLU A 111 -25.33 11.92 -7.72
C GLU A 111 -23.98 12.12 -8.45
N ALA A 112 -23.67 13.35 -8.89
CA ALA A 112 -22.41 13.64 -9.56
C ALA A 112 -21.23 13.57 -8.57
N GLN A 113 -21.38 14.10 -7.36
CA GLN A 113 -20.39 14.00 -6.28
C GLN A 113 -20.17 12.55 -5.86
N ARG A 114 -21.24 11.76 -5.76
CA ARG A 114 -21.15 10.31 -5.46
C ARG A 114 -20.41 9.55 -6.56
N ALA A 115 -20.74 9.82 -7.82
CA ALA A 115 -20.09 9.20 -8.97
C ALA A 115 -18.60 9.59 -9.07
N ALA A 116 -18.26 10.85 -8.77
CA ALA A 116 -16.88 11.33 -8.76
C ALA A 116 -16.04 10.61 -7.69
N ALA A 117 -16.55 10.50 -6.46
CA ALA A 117 -15.85 9.81 -5.38
C ALA A 117 -15.65 8.31 -5.66
N GLU A 118 -16.67 7.64 -6.23
CA GLU A 118 -16.55 6.24 -6.63
C GLU A 118 -15.54 6.09 -7.78
N THR A 119 -15.53 7.02 -8.74
CA THR A 119 -14.56 7.02 -9.85
C THR A 119 -13.13 7.20 -9.32
N ALA A 120 -12.91 8.13 -8.40
CA ALA A 120 -11.61 8.35 -7.76
C ALA A 120 -11.15 7.10 -7.01
N PHE A 121 -12.06 6.46 -6.26
CA PHE A 121 -11.78 5.22 -5.54
C PHE A 121 -11.39 4.08 -6.50
N GLN A 122 -12.11 3.91 -7.61
CA GLN A 122 -11.79 2.91 -8.63
C GLN A 122 -10.46 3.20 -9.35
N GLN A 123 -10.12 4.46 -9.59
CA GLN A 123 -8.82 4.85 -10.14
C GLN A 123 -7.68 4.48 -9.19
N LEU A 124 -7.84 4.73 -7.89
CA LEU A 124 -6.87 4.31 -6.88
C LEU A 124 -6.70 2.79 -6.86
N VAL A 125 -7.80 2.02 -6.83
CA VAL A 125 -7.73 0.55 -6.83
C VAL A 125 -7.01 0.02 -8.06
N ARG A 126 -7.30 0.57 -9.26
CA ARG A 126 -6.60 0.20 -10.49
C ARG A 126 -5.10 0.52 -10.42
N GLN A 127 -4.74 1.69 -9.87
CA GLN A 127 -3.34 2.07 -9.69
C GLN A 127 -2.62 1.16 -8.69
N LEU A 128 -3.25 0.83 -7.56
CA LEU A 128 -2.70 -0.10 -6.57
C LEU A 128 -2.47 -1.49 -7.17
N ARG A 129 -3.41 -2.01 -7.96
CA ARG A 129 -3.23 -3.29 -8.67
C ARG A 129 -2.01 -3.29 -9.59
N ARG A 130 -1.83 -2.21 -10.36
CA ARG A 130 -0.65 -2.03 -11.24
C ARG A 130 0.63 -1.98 -10.43
N GLU A 131 0.65 -1.21 -9.33
CA GLU A 131 1.85 -1.04 -8.52
C GLU A 131 2.24 -2.31 -7.75
N LEU A 132 1.26 -3.10 -7.32
CA LEU A 132 1.49 -4.38 -6.64
C LEU A 132 1.87 -5.51 -7.61
N GLY A 133 1.79 -5.27 -8.93
CA GLY A 133 2.02 -6.28 -9.95
C GLY A 133 0.96 -7.38 -9.94
N SER A 134 -0.29 -7.03 -9.58
CA SER A 134 -1.42 -7.95 -9.75
C SER A 134 -1.58 -8.25 -11.23
N PRO A 135 -1.75 -9.52 -11.64
CA PRO A 135 -2.11 -9.84 -13.02
C PRO A 135 -3.39 -9.07 -13.35
N GLN A 136 -3.37 -8.32 -14.45
CA GLN A 136 -4.60 -7.81 -15.04
C GLN A 136 -5.36 -9.04 -15.50
N LEU A 137 -6.53 -9.29 -14.90
CA LEU A 137 -7.51 -10.18 -15.52
C LEU A 137 -8.03 -9.35 -16.69
N ASP A 138 -7.54 -9.66 -17.88
CA ASP A 138 -8.11 -9.13 -19.12
C ASP A 138 -9.59 -9.56 -19.16
N GLU A 139 -10.48 -8.57 -19.24
CA GLU A 139 -11.93 -8.76 -19.45
C GLU A 139 -12.23 -9.13 -20.91
#